data_AF-A0A3M9ZYF1-F1
#
_entry.id   AF-A0A3M9ZYF1-F1
#
_cell.length_a   1.000
_cell.length_b   1.000
_cell.length_c   1.000
_cell.angle_alpha   90.00
_cell.angle_beta   90.00
_cell.angle_gamma   90.00
#
_symmetry.space_group_name_H-M   'P 1'
#
loop_
_entity.id
_entity.type
_entity.pdbx_description
1 polymer ?
#
loop_
_entity_poly.entity_id
_entity_poly.type
_entity_poly.pdbx_seq_one_letter_code
_entity_poly.pdbx_strand_id
1 'polypeptide(L)'
;QIAEMVEKNMKARKNKVKTIENIIGEEVGVLEASMKRLDAEPLVRDVFQNIDTLRARELQKALQMLGEKDADRIKIIDELTRSIVESIVSTPMNNIRKASEQGRPDVLELAGKLFDYKKLD
;
A
#
# COMPACT_ATOMS: atom_id res chain seq x y z
N GLN A 1 14.59 -20.12 53.21
CA GLN A 1 13.23 -20.15 52.63
C GLN A 1 12.80 -18.79 52.06
N ILE A 2 12.65 -17.71 52.84
CA ILE A 2 12.21 -16.40 52.29
C ILE A 2 13.23 -15.79 51.30
N ALA A 3 14.52 -15.75 51.66
CA ALA A 3 15.57 -15.18 50.80
C ALA A 3 15.68 -15.91 49.44
N GLU A 4 15.59 -17.24 49.47
CA GLU A 4 15.62 -18.11 48.29
C GLU A 4 14.40 -17.89 47.38
N MET A 5 13.22 -17.68 47.97
CA MET A 5 12.00 -17.32 47.24
C MET A 5 12.09 -15.93 46.60
N VAL A 6 12.72 -14.97 47.28
CA VAL A 6 12.98 -13.62 46.74
C VAL A 6 13.95 -13.69 45.57
N GLU A 7 15.04 -14.46 45.69
CA GLU A 7 16.02 -14.63 44.61
C GLU A 7 15.40 -15.29 43.37
N LYS A 8 14.58 -16.34 43.56
CA LYS A 8 13.82 -16.98 42.49
C LYS A 8 12.87 -16.00 41.80
N ASN A 9 12.16 -15.18 42.57
CA ASN A 9 11.25 -14.16 42.04
C ASN A 9 11.99 -13.06 41.26
N MET A 10 13.15 -12.62 41.75
CA MET A 10 13.99 -11.63 41.07
C MET A 10 14.54 -12.18 39.75
N LYS A 11 15.01 -13.44 39.73
CA LYS A 11 15.46 -14.11 38.50
C LYS A 11 14.33 -14.27 37.50
N ALA A 12 13.13 -14.66 37.95
CA ALA A 12 11.95 -14.76 37.10
C ALA A 12 11.56 -13.40 36.50
N ARG A 13 11.59 -12.32 37.29
CA ARG A 13 11.33 -10.95 36.80
C ARG A 13 12.36 -10.51 35.76
N LYS A 14 13.66 -10.71 36.00
CA LYS A 14 14.71 -10.39 35.01
C LYS A 14 14.54 -11.15 33.70
N ASN A 15 14.20 -12.43 33.76
CA ASN A 15 13.91 -13.21 32.56
C ASN A 15 12.70 -12.66 31.79
N LYS A 16 11.64 -12.24 32.49
CA LYS A 16 10.47 -11.59 31.87
C LYS A 16 10.84 -10.29 31.17
N VAL A 17 11.70 -9.46 31.77
CA VAL A 17 12.19 -8.22 31.12
C VAL A 17 12.87 -8.54 29.80
N LYS A 18 13.79 -9.51 29.79
CA LYS A 18 14.46 -9.93 28.55
C LYS A 18 13.48 -10.44 27.49
N THR A 19 12.46 -11.20 27.88
CA THR A 19 11.40 -11.63 26.96
C THR A 19 10.64 -10.44 26.37
N ILE A 20 10.31 -9.44 27.19
CA ILE A 20 9.61 -8.24 26.74
C ILE A 20 10.50 -7.40 25.80
N GLU A 21 11.78 -7.24 26.12
CA GLU A 21 12.73 -6.51 25.26
C GLU A 21 12.86 -7.15 23.87
N ASN A 22 12.86 -8.48 23.79
CA ASN A 22 12.86 -9.19 22.51
C ASN A 22 11.58 -8.92 21.71
N ILE A 23 10.40 -8.97 22.36
CA ILE A 23 9.12 -8.67 21.70
C ILE A 23 9.12 -7.23 21.17
N ILE A 24 9.56 -6.27 21.99
CA ILE A 24 9.66 -4.87 21.56
C ILE A 24 10.59 -4.74 20.36
N GLY A 25 11.74 -5.41 20.38
CA GLY A 25 12.69 -5.40 19.26
C GLY A 25 12.10 -5.93 17.96
N GLU A 26 11.32 -7.01 18.02
CA GLU A 26 10.60 -7.55 16.86
C GLU A 26 9.54 -6.58 16.34
N GLU A 27 8.73 -5.99 17.24
CA GLU A 27 7.67 -5.04 16.87
C GLU A 27 8.20 -3.72 16.30
N VAL A 28 9.37 -3.25 16.73
CA VAL A 28 10.03 -2.08 16.14
C VAL A 28 10.33 -2.31 14.66
N GLY A 29 10.82 -3.49 14.28
CA GLY A 29 11.06 -3.83 12.88
C GLY A 29 9.77 -3.85 12.03
N VAL A 30 8.68 -4.37 12.60
CA VAL A 30 7.35 -4.36 11.96
C VAL A 30 6.84 -2.93 11.76
N LEU A 31 7.04 -2.06 12.76
CA LEU A 31 6.66 -0.65 12.68
C LEU A 31 7.47 0.07 11.58
N GLU A 32 8.78 -0.13 11.53
CA GLU A 32 9.64 0.48 10.49
C GLU A 32 9.22 0.05 9.09
N ALA A 33 8.93 -1.24 8.87
CA ALA A 33 8.43 -1.75 7.60
C ALA A 33 7.08 -1.10 7.23
N SER A 34 6.16 -0.99 8.21
CA SER A 34 4.87 -0.34 8.03
C SER A 34 5.01 1.15 7.68
N MET A 35 5.96 1.85 8.29
CA MET A 35 6.27 3.24 7.96
C MET A 35 6.82 3.38 6.54
N LYS A 36 7.78 2.55 6.15
CA LYS A 36 8.34 2.56 4.79
C LYS A 36 7.30 2.24 3.72
N ARG A 37 6.30 1.41 4.03
CA ARG A 37 5.18 1.14 3.11
C ARG A 37 4.44 2.42 2.69
N LEU A 38 4.37 3.41 3.58
CA LEU A 38 3.70 4.69 3.32
C LEU A 38 4.42 5.54 2.26
N ASP A 39 5.72 5.35 2.06
CA ASP A 39 6.50 6.11 1.07
C ASP A 39 6.01 5.86 -0.37
N ALA A 40 5.34 4.74 -0.61
CA ALA A 40 4.73 4.42 -1.91
C ALA A 40 3.36 5.08 -2.14
N GLU A 41 2.64 5.49 -1.10
CA GLU A 41 1.25 5.96 -1.25
C GLU A 41 1.11 7.22 -2.14
N PRO A 42 2.02 8.21 -2.10
CA PRO A 42 1.95 9.35 -3.03
C PRO A 42 2.01 8.93 -4.50
N LEU A 43 2.94 8.04 -4.85
CA LEU A 43 3.06 7.48 -6.20
C LEU A 43 1.81 6.69 -6.58
N VAL A 44 1.35 5.78 -5.71
CA VAL A 44 0.17 4.96 -6.00
C VAL A 44 -1.05 5.84 -6.24
N ARG A 45 -1.28 6.85 -5.40
CA ARG A 45 -2.40 7.77 -5.55
C ARG A 45 -2.35 8.51 -6.88
N ASP A 46 -1.19 9.02 -7.27
CA ASP A 46 -1.01 9.73 -8.54
C ASP A 46 -1.33 8.82 -9.73
N VAL A 47 -0.82 7.59 -9.73
CA VAL A 47 -1.10 6.59 -10.77
C VAL A 47 -2.61 6.31 -10.89
N PHE A 48 -3.30 6.10 -9.77
CA PHE A 48 -4.75 5.88 -9.79
C PHE A 48 -5.51 7.09 -10.36
N GLN A 49 -5.13 8.31 -9.99
CA GLN A 49 -5.78 9.53 -10.48
C GLN A 49 -5.56 9.73 -11.98
N ASN A 50 -4.34 9.49 -12.47
CA ASN A 50 -4.01 9.60 -13.89
C ASN A 50 -4.74 8.55 -14.73
N ILE A 51 -4.81 7.30 -14.25
CA ILE A 51 -5.51 6.23 -14.95
C ILE A 51 -7.03 6.47 -14.95
N ASP A 52 -7.63 6.92 -13.84
CA ASP A 52 -9.07 7.21 -13.82
C ASP A 52 -9.43 8.38 -14.73
N THR A 53 -8.57 9.41 -14.80
CA THR A 53 -8.73 10.53 -15.74
C THR A 53 -8.69 10.05 -17.20
N LEU A 54 -7.75 9.18 -17.54
CA LEU A 54 -7.67 8.58 -18.86
C LEU A 54 -8.90 7.73 -19.17
N ARG A 55 -9.29 6.86 -18.23
CA ARG A 55 -10.47 5.99 -18.34
C ARG A 55 -11.74 6.81 -18.60
N ALA A 56 -11.98 7.86 -17.81
CA ALA A 56 -13.14 8.73 -17.96
C ALA A 56 -13.18 9.42 -19.34
N ARG A 57 -12.02 9.86 -19.85
CA ARG A 57 -11.88 10.46 -21.18
C ARG A 57 -12.22 9.46 -22.29
N GLU A 58 -11.68 8.25 -22.23
CA GLU A 58 -11.95 7.22 -23.24
C GLU A 58 -13.38 6.69 -23.17
N LEU A 59 -13.95 6.56 -21.97
CA LEU A 59 -15.37 6.24 -21.78
C LEU A 59 -16.25 7.31 -22.44
N GLN A 60 -15.99 8.60 -22.19
CA GLN A 60 -16.76 9.68 -22.79
C GLN A 60 -16.72 9.64 -24.32
N LYS A 61 -15.55 9.40 -24.92
CA LYS A 61 -15.42 9.24 -26.38
C LYS A 61 -16.24 8.06 -26.89
N ALA A 62 -16.16 6.91 -26.23
CA ALA A 62 -16.91 5.71 -26.61
C ALA A 62 -18.42 5.96 -26.55
N LEU A 63 -18.91 6.59 -25.48
CA LEU A 63 -20.33 6.95 -25.33
C LEU A 63 -20.80 7.91 -26.43
N GLN A 64 -19.97 8.90 -26.79
CA GLN A 64 -20.26 9.81 -27.91
C GLN A 64 -20.34 9.07 -29.25
N MET A 65 -19.42 8.15 -29.53
CA MET A 65 -19.42 7.35 -30.76
C MET A 65 -20.63 6.42 -30.84
N LEU A 66 -21.08 5.88 -29.71
CA LEU A 66 -22.28 5.04 -29.62
C LEU A 66 -23.58 5.85 -29.69
N GLY A 67 -23.53 7.17 -29.45
CA GLY A 67 -24.72 7.99 -29.27
C GLY A 67 -25.55 7.57 -28.05
N GLU A 68 -24.92 6.91 -27.08
CA GLU A 68 -25.61 6.31 -25.93
C GLU A 68 -26.03 7.40 -24.93
N LYS A 69 -27.28 7.35 -24.50
CA LYS A 69 -27.91 8.33 -23.58
C LYS A 69 -28.66 7.67 -22.43
N ASP A 70 -28.86 6.35 -22.50
CA ASP A 70 -29.50 5.58 -21.45
C ASP A 70 -28.59 5.51 -20.22
N ALA A 71 -29.08 6.04 -19.10
CA ALA A 71 -28.29 6.17 -17.87
C ALA A 71 -27.89 4.80 -17.28
N ASP A 72 -28.74 3.78 -17.40
CA ASP A 72 -28.45 2.45 -16.86
C ASP A 72 -27.37 1.76 -17.71
N ARG A 73 -27.45 1.88 -19.03
CA ARG A 73 -26.40 1.36 -19.92
C ARG A 73 -25.07 2.08 -19.72
N ILE A 74 -25.09 3.41 -19.60
CA ILE A 74 -23.89 4.20 -19.30
C ILE A 74 -23.25 3.73 -18.00
N LYS A 75 -24.06 3.50 -16.95
CA LYS A 75 -23.57 3.01 -15.66
C LYS A 75 -22.92 1.63 -15.77
N ILE A 76 -23.54 0.70 -16.49
CA ILE A 76 -22.98 -0.65 -16.71
C ILE A 76 -21.61 -0.56 -17.41
N ILE A 77 -21.49 0.29 -18.43
CA ILE A 77 -20.21 0.49 -19.14
C ILE A 77 -19.19 1.17 -18.23
N ASP A 78 -19.59 2.17 -17.43
CA ASP A 78 -18.71 2.81 -16.44
C ASP A 78 -18.15 1.80 -15.44
N GLU A 79 -19.01 0.96 -14.85
CA GLU A 79 -18.62 -0.11 -13.92
C GLU A 79 -17.69 -1.14 -14.58
N LEU A 80 -17.98 -1.53 -15.83
CA LEU A 80 -17.09 -2.40 -16.61
C LEU A 80 -15.69 -1.78 -16.76
N THR A 81 -15.61 -0.53 -17.20
CA THR A 81 -14.29 0.13 -17.39
C THR A 81 -13.53 0.30 -16.08
N ARG A 82 -14.21 0.59 -14.97
CA ARG A 82 -13.60 0.67 -13.64
C ARG A 82 -13.06 -0.69 -13.19
N SER A 83 -13.84 -1.76 -13.31
CA SER A 83 -13.42 -3.10 -12.90
C SER A 83 -12.21 -3.61 -13.70
N ILE A 84 -12.13 -3.28 -14.99
CA ILE A 84 -10.96 -3.58 -15.83
C ILE A 84 -9.73 -2.84 -15.31
N VAL A 85 -9.86 -1.53 -15.07
CA VAL A 85 -8.77 -0.72 -14.53
C VAL A 85 -8.30 -1.28 -13.18
N GLU A 86 -9.23 -1.51 -12.24
CA GLU A 86 -8.92 -2.04 -10.92
C GLU A 86 -8.19 -3.39 -10.97
N SER A 87 -8.64 -4.29 -11.86
CA SER A 87 -8.00 -5.59 -12.07
C SER A 87 -6.57 -5.46 -12.58
N ILE A 88 -6.29 -4.47 -13.44
CA ILE A 88 -4.94 -4.22 -13.99
C ILE A 88 -4.03 -3.58 -12.93
N VAL A 89 -4.53 -2.61 -12.18
CA VAL A 89 -3.69 -1.77 -11.30
C VAL A 89 -3.51 -2.34 -9.89
N SER A 90 -4.44 -3.15 -9.39
CA SER A 90 -4.40 -3.66 -8.01
C SER A 90 -3.09 -4.42 -7.71
N THR A 91 -2.69 -5.34 -8.57
CA THR A 91 -1.46 -6.13 -8.40
C THR A 91 -0.19 -5.29 -8.45
N PRO A 92 0.10 -4.48 -9.49
CA PRO A 92 1.31 -3.68 -9.54
C PRO A 92 1.38 -2.65 -8.40
N MET A 93 0.26 -2.01 -8.03
CA MET A 93 0.26 -1.05 -6.92
C MET A 93 0.54 -1.73 -5.58
N ASN A 94 0.01 -2.93 -5.36
CA ASN A 94 0.35 -3.72 -4.17
C ASN A 94 1.82 -4.17 -4.15
N ASN A 95 2.39 -4.49 -5.31
CA ASN A 95 3.80 -4.84 -5.41
C ASN A 95 4.72 -3.64 -5.12
N ILE A 96 4.36 -2.44 -5.57
CA ILE A 96 5.08 -1.20 -5.25
C ILE A 96 5.06 -0.93 -3.74
N ARG A 97 3.89 -1.04 -3.09
CA ARG A 97 3.78 -0.92 -1.62
C ARG A 97 4.65 -1.91 -0.88
N LYS A 98 4.63 -3.18 -1.29
CA LYS A 98 5.47 -4.24 -0.72
C LYS A 98 6.96 -3.98 -0.93
N ALA A 99 7.36 -3.49 -2.10
CA ALA A 99 8.75 -3.13 -2.35
C ALA A 99 9.21 -2.00 -1.41
N SER A 100 8.35 -1.00 -1.20
CA SER A 100 8.59 0.08 -0.23
C SER A 100 8.77 -0.47 1.19
N GLU A 101 7.85 -1.31 1.63
CA GLU A 101 7.88 -2.00 2.93
C GLU A 101 9.18 -2.79 3.14
N GLN A 102 9.69 -3.42 2.08
CA GLN A 102 10.95 -4.19 2.08
C GLN A 102 12.21 -3.32 1.95
N GLY A 103 12.07 -1.98 1.91
CA GLY A 103 13.19 -1.06 1.76
C GLY A 103 13.87 -1.15 0.39
N ARG A 104 13.08 -1.28 -0.68
CA ARG A 104 13.53 -1.35 -2.08
C ARG A 104 13.25 -0.03 -2.82
N PRO A 105 14.02 1.04 -2.57
CA PRO A 105 13.80 2.35 -3.20
C PRO A 105 14.02 2.32 -4.71
N ASP A 106 14.83 1.39 -5.22
CA ASP A 106 15.08 1.17 -6.65
C ASP A 106 13.80 0.85 -7.42
N VAL A 107 12.91 0.04 -6.82
CA VAL A 107 11.62 -0.32 -7.42
C VAL A 107 10.68 0.88 -7.44
N LEU A 108 10.68 1.71 -6.39
CA LEU A 108 9.86 2.92 -6.34
C LEU A 108 10.32 3.95 -7.36
N GLU A 109 11.63 4.13 -7.52
CA GLU A 109 12.20 5.02 -8.52
C GLU A 109 11.86 4.54 -9.95
N LEU A 110 12.01 3.24 -10.21
CA LEU A 110 11.63 2.66 -11.50
C LEU A 110 10.14 2.83 -11.77
N ALA A 111 9.28 2.53 -10.79
CA ALA A 111 7.84 2.73 -10.92
C ALA A 111 7.50 4.20 -11.16
N GLY A 112 8.16 5.11 -10.46
CA GLY A 112 8.00 6.55 -10.68
C GLY A 112 8.34 6.95 -12.12
N LYS A 113 9.43 6.42 -12.68
CA LYS A 113 9.79 6.65 -14.09
C LYS A 113 8.80 6.02 -15.07
N LEU A 114 8.34 4.80 -14.82
CA LEU A 114 7.40 4.08 -15.69
C LEU A 114 6.03 4.77 -15.78
N PHE A 115 5.58 5.36 -14.68
CA PHE A 115 4.29 6.05 -14.61
C PHE A 115 4.40 7.58 -14.73
N ASP A 116 5.58 8.12 -15.04
CA ASP A 116 5.87 9.56 -15.11
C ASP A 116 5.46 10.35 -13.84
N TYR A 117 5.65 9.73 -12.68
CA TYR A 117 5.41 10.36 -11.39
C TYR A 117 6.55 11.31 -11.03
N LYS A 118 6.19 12.56 -10.76
CA LYS A 118 7.12 13.57 -10.23
C LYS A 118 6.79 13.80 -8.77
N LYS A 119 7.73 13.43 -7.91
CA LYS A 119 7.62 13.72 -6.47
C LYS A 119 7.48 15.24 -6.33
N LEU A 120 6.39 15.67 -5.70
CA LEU A 120 6.24 17.07 -5.31
C LEU A 120 7.27 17.32 -4.20
N ASP A 121 8.21 18.22 -4.45
CA ASP A 121 9.22 18.67 -3.49
C ASP A 121 8.59 19.30 -2.24
#